data_AF-A0A1Q7RVR7-F1
#
_entry.id   AF-A0A1Q7RVR7-F1
#
_cell.length_a   1.000
_cell.length_b   1.000
_cell.length_c   1.000
_cell.angle_alpha   90.00
_cell.angle_beta   90.00
_cell.angle_gamma   90.00
#
_symmetry.space_group_name_H-M   'P 1'
#
loop_
_entity.id
_entity.type
_entity.pdbx_description
1 polymer ?
#
loop_
_entity_poly.entity_id
_entity_poly.type
_entity_poly.pdbx_seq_one_letter_code
_entity_poly.pdbx_strand_id
1 'polypeptide(L)'
;MFARMKSERVRISMRFRSEGEEEGLKIRAASEKAKSGILGEAYKLSQKIRGEGEARAAKIYADSLARAPEFYRFVRSMDAMKKAVDKETTLVLPVDSELFRLLQDSRFRFPEH
;
A
#
# COMPACT_ATOMS: atom_id res chain seq x y z
N MET A 1 18.87 -69.05 -2.49
CA MET A 1 18.14 -68.24 -3.49
C MET A 1 17.12 -67.27 -2.88
N PHE A 2 16.31 -67.66 -1.89
CA PHE A 2 15.24 -66.83 -1.30
C PHE A 2 15.70 -65.48 -0.71
N ALA A 3 16.85 -65.45 -0.01
CA ALA A 3 17.41 -64.21 0.56
C ALA A 3 17.77 -63.16 -0.51
N ARG A 4 18.22 -63.60 -1.68
CA ARG A 4 18.58 -62.74 -2.81
C ARG A 4 17.34 -62.05 -3.38
N MET A 5 16.26 -62.82 -3.61
CA MET A 5 14.98 -62.27 -4.07
C MET A 5 14.37 -61.27 -3.07
N LYS A 6 14.49 -61.54 -1.77
CA LYS A 6 14.03 -60.61 -0.71
C LYS A 6 14.82 -59.31 -0.73
N SER A 7 16.14 -59.38 -0.82
CA SER A 7 17.02 -58.20 -0.91
C SER A 7 16.74 -57.37 -2.18
N GLU A 8 16.53 -58.04 -3.31
CA GLU A 8 16.17 -57.40 -4.58
C GLU A 8 14.86 -56.61 -4.48
N ARG A 9 13.82 -57.20 -3.89
CA ARG A 9 12.53 -56.53 -3.67
C ARG A 9 12.66 -55.33 -2.74
N VAL A 10 13.40 -55.47 -1.63
CA VAL A 10 13.64 -54.36 -0.70
C VAL A 10 14.36 -53.21 -1.41
N ARG A 11 15.37 -53.51 -2.22
CA ARG A 11 16.10 -52.51 -3.01
C ARG A 11 15.19 -51.78 -4.01
N ILE A 12 14.30 -52.51 -4.67
CA ILE A 12 13.34 -51.93 -5.62
C ILE A 12 12.34 -51.02 -4.89
N SER A 13 11.79 -51.46 -3.76
CA SER A 13 10.89 -50.63 -2.93
C SER A 13 11.57 -49.36 -2.41
N MET A 14 12.82 -49.46 -1.95
CA MET A 14 13.60 -48.29 -1.52
C MET A 14 13.83 -47.31 -2.66
N ARG A 15 14.14 -47.80 -3.86
CA ARG A 15 14.31 -46.98 -5.05
C ARG A 15 13.03 -46.21 -5.38
N PHE A 16 11.90 -46.90 -5.48
CA PHE A 16 10.61 -46.24 -5.77
C PHE A 16 10.24 -45.19 -4.71
N ARG A 17 10.55 -45.45 -3.44
CA ARG A 17 10.31 -44.47 -2.37
C ARG A 17 11.20 -43.24 -2.54
N SER A 18 12.49 -43.43 -2.82
CA SER A 18 13.43 -42.34 -3.07
C SER A 18 13.04 -41.50 -4.29
N GLU A 19 12.64 -42.15 -5.39
CA GLU A 19 12.18 -41.46 -6.61
C GLU A 19 10.89 -40.66 -6.35
N GLY A 20 9.94 -41.23 -5.60
CA GLY A 20 8.72 -40.53 -5.22
C GLY A 20 8.97 -39.34 -4.28
N GLU A 21 9.90 -39.48 -3.33
CA GLU A 21 10.33 -38.38 -2.46
C GLU A 21 11.00 -37.25 -3.26
N GLU A 22 11.90 -37.60 -4.20
CA GLU A 22 12.57 -36.64 -5.07
C GLU A 22 11.58 -35.88 -5.96
N GLU A 23 10.66 -36.58 -6.61
CA GLU A 23 9.66 -35.95 -7.47
C GLU A 23 8.71 -35.06 -6.65
N GLY A 24 8.32 -35.52 -5.47
CA GLY A 24 7.53 -34.71 -4.54
C GLY A 24 8.25 -33.43 -4.11
N LEU A 25 9.56 -33.49 -3.87
CA LEU A 25 10.37 -32.31 -3.55
C LEU A 25 10.45 -31.35 -4.74
N LYS A 26 10.64 -31.85 -5.97
CA LYS A 26 10.66 -31.03 -7.19
C LYS A 26 9.34 -30.28 -7.39
N ILE A 27 8.21 -30.98 -7.26
CA ILE A 27 6.87 -30.39 -7.42
C ILE A 27 6.66 -29.28 -6.38
N ARG A 28 6.99 -29.54 -5.11
CA ARG A 28 6.87 -28.53 -4.04
C ARG A 28 7.75 -27.32 -4.30
N ALA A 29 9.01 -27.52 -4.66
CA ALA A 29 9.93 -26.44 -4.96
C ALA A 29 9.47 -25.59 -6.15
N ALA A 30 8.96 -26.22 -7.21
CA ALA A 30 8.40 -25.53 -8.36
C ALA A 30 7.15 -24.71 -7.98
N SER A 31 6.27 -25.27 -7.15
CA SER A 31 5.07 -24.59 -6.65
C SER A 31 5.41 -23.37 -5.79
N GLU A 32 6.34 -23.51 -4.84
CA GLU A 32 6.79 -22.38 -4.00
C GLU A 32 7.43 -21.27 -4.84
N LYS A 33 8.24 -21.63 -5.85
CA LYS A 33 8.81 -20.66 -6.78
C LYS A 33 7.72 -19.92 -7.57
N ALA A 34 6.73 -20.64 -8.09
CA ALA A 34 5.62 -20.05 -8.83
C ALA A 34 4.79 -19.11 -7.95
N LYS A 35 4.46 -19.54 -6.73
CA LYS A 35 3.74 -18.72 -5.73
C LYS A 35 4.50 -17.44 -5.41
N SER A 36 5.81 -17.54 -5.14
CA SER A 36 6.66 -16.38 -4.86
C SER A 36 6.68 -15.41 -6.05
N GLY A 37 6.80 -15.92 -7.28
CA GLY A 37 6.75 -15.10 -8.49
C GLY A 37 5.42 -14.35 -8.67
N ILE A 38 4.29 -15.04 -8.49
CA ILE A 38 2.95 -14.43 -8.61
C ILE A 38 2.77 -13.33 -7.57
N LEU A 39 3.13 -13.59 -6.31
CA LEU A 39 3.04 -12.59 -5.25
C LEU A 39 3.96 -11.39 -5.48
N GLY A 40 5.18 -11.64 -5.99
CA GLY A 40 6.13 -10.59 -6.35
C GLY A 40 5.61 -9.68 -7.46
N GLU A 41 5.07 -10.24 -8.54
CA GLU A 41 4.48 -9.47 -9.64
C GLU A 41 3.23 -8.70 -9.19
N ALA A 42 2.36 -9.33 -8.40
CA ALA A 42 1.18 -8.66 -7.83
C ALA A 42 1.58 -7.47 -6.94
N TYR A 43 2.60 -7.64 -6.09
CA TYR A 43 3.11 -6.57 -5.24
C TYR A 43 3.72 -5.43 -6.06
N LYS A 44 4.55 -5.74 -7.06
CA LYS A 44 5.13 -4.76 -7.97
C LYS A 44 4.06 -3.96 -8.70
N LEU A 45 3.03 -4.62 -9.23
CA LEU A 45 1.93 -3.96 -9.93
C LEU A 45 1.15 -3.04 -8.97
N SER A 46 0.86 -3.51 -7.76
CA SER A 46 0.19 -2.72 -6.72
C SER A 46 0.98 -1.45 -6.38
N GLN A 47 2.30 -1.57 -6.15
CA GLN A 47 3.17 -0.43 -5.87
C GLN A 47 3.22 0.56 -7.04
N LYS A 48 3.28 0.07 -8.27
CA LYS A 48 3.26 0.91 -9.47
C LYS A 48 1.96 1.72 -9.56
N ILE A 49 0.81 1.06 -9.45
CA ILE A 49 -0.51 1.72 -9.52
C ILE A 49 -0.65 2.75 -8.40
N ARG A 50 -0.21 2.40 -7.19
CA ARG A 50 -0.23 3.31 -6.05
C ARG A 50 0.65 4.54 -6.29
N GLY A 51 1.90 4.35 -6.74
CA GLY A 51 2.81 5.44 -7.05
C GLY A 51 2.30 6.36 -8.14
N GLU A 52 1.69 5.80 -9.21
CA GLU A 52 1.04 6.59 -10.26
C GLU A 52 -0.19 7.37 -9.75
N GLY A 53 -0.92 6.81 -8.79
CA GLY A 53 -2.03 7.49 -8.11
C GLY A 53 -1.55 8.64 -7.24
N GLU A 54 -0.56 8.40 -6.39
CA GLU A 54 0.05 9.41 -5.51
C GLU A 54 0.69 10.54 -6.31
N ALA A 55 1.41 10.23 -7.40
CA ALA A 55 1.98 11.23 -8.29
C ALA A 55 0.91 12.11 -8.97
N ARG A 56 -0.18 11.49 -9.46
CA ARG A 56 -1.31 12.24 -10.05
C ARG A 56 -1.99 13.13 -9.03
N ALA A 57 -2.25 12.61 -7.82
CA ALA A 57 -2.83 13.40 -6.74
C ALA A 57 -1.93 14.60 -6.39
N ALA A 58 -0.64 14.36 -6.18
CA ALA A 58 0.33 15.42 -5.88
C ALA A 58 0.36 16.49 -6.99
N LYS A 59 0.31 16.08 -8.26
CA LYS A 59 0.23 17.01 -9.39
C LYS A 59 -1.06 17.83 -9.38
N ILE A 60 -2.22 17.20 -9.21
CA ILE A 60 -3.52 17.90 -9.15
C ILE A 60 -3.53 18.89 -7.99
N TYR A 61 -2.99 18.50 -6.83
CA TYR A 61 -2.82 19.42 -5.71
C TYR A 61 -1.94 20.59 -6.14
N ALA A 62 -0.71 20.38 -6.60
CA ALA A 62 0.20 21.45 -7.02
C ALA A 62 -0.42 22.38 -8.07
N ASP A 63 -1.08 21.84 -9.10
CA ASP A 63 -1.76 22.60 -10.14
C ASP A 63 -2.93 23.44 -9.58
N SER A 64 -3.70 22.89 -8.65
CA SER A 64 -4.80 23.60 -7.98
C SER A 64 -4.27 24.72 -7.08
N LEU A 65 -3.18 24.47 -6.35
CA LEU A 65 -2.53 25.47 -5.50
C LEU A 65 -1.95 26.63 -6.32
N ALA A 66 -1.39 26.34 -7.50
CA ALA A 66 -0.88 27.36 -8.40
C ALA A 66 -2.00 28.23 -8.99
N ARG A 67 -3.21 27.69 -9.16
CA ARG A 67 -4.38 28.42 -9.70
C ARG A 67 -5.13 29.24 -8.65
N ALA A 68 -5.04 28.88 -7.37
CA ALA A 68 -5.75 29.56 -6.29
C ALA A 68 -4.90 29.64 -5.00
N PRO A 69 -4.01 30.63 -4.88
CA PRO A 69 -3.19 30.86 -3.68
C PRO A 69 -4.05 31.05 -2.43
N GLU A 70 -5.25 31.64 -2.54
CA GLU A 70 -6.22 31.75 -1.45
C GLU A 70 -6.70 30.37 -0.96
N PHE A 71 -6.96 29.44 -1.88
CA PHE A 71 -7.40 28.08 -1.54
C PHE A 71 -6.29 27.29 -0.85
N TYR A 72 -5.02 27.48 -1.23
CA TYR A 72 -3.88 26.90 -0.51
C TYR A 72 -3.84 27.32 0.96
N ARG A 73 -3.94 28.63 1.21
CA ARG A 73 -3.94 29.20 2.56
C ARG A 73 -5.06 28.61 3.40
N PHE A 74 -6.25 28.48 2.82
CA PHE A 74 -7.41 27.88 3.48
C PHE A 74 -7.27 26.37 3.79
N VAL A 75 -6.80 25.55 2.83
CA VAL A 75 -6.62 24.11 3.05
C VAL A 75 -5.52 23.85 4.08
N ARG A 76 -4.43 24.62 4.05
CA ARG A 76 -3.35 24.55 5.05
C ARG A 76 -3.81 24.99 6.43
N SER A 77 -4.62 26.05 6.53
CA SER A 77 -5.19 26.47 7.80
C SER A 77 -6.14 25.40 8.37
N MET A 78 -6.96 24.76 7.54
CA MET A 78 -7.83 23.65 7.98
C MET A 78 -7.05 22.41 8.45
N ASP A 79 -6.00 22.01 7.74
CA ASP A 79 -5.18 20.86 8.14
C ASP A 79 -4.40 21.14 9.44
N ALA A 80 -3.93 22.38 9.60
CA ALA A 80 -3.35 22.85 10.86
C ALA A 80 -4.38 22.83 12.01
N MET A 81 -5.63 23.25 11.77
CA MET A 81 -6.71 23.16 12.76
C MET A 81 -6.99 21.71 13.18
N LYS A 82 -7.07 20.78 12.22
CA LYS A 82 -7.27 19.35 12.53
C LYS A 82 -6.14 18.76 13.39
N LYS A 83 -4.91 19.24 13.22
CA LYS A 83 -3.75 18.79 14.00
C LYS A 83 -3.64 19.48 15.36
N ALA A 84 -4.13 20.71 15.47
CA ALA A 84 -4.04 21.52 16.68
C ALA A 84 -5.26 21.40 17.62
N VAL A 85 -6.40 20.91 17.12
CA VAL A 85 -7.65 20.82 17.88
C VAL A 85 -8.02 19.36 18.12
N ASP A 86 -7.87 18.91 19.37
CA ASP A 86 -8.53 17.72 19.89
C ASP A 86 -9.81 18.11 20.67
N LYS A 87 -10.70 17.17 20.99
CA LYS A 87 -12.02 17.41 21.61
C LYS A 87 -11.98 18.23 22.92
N GLU A 88 -10.83 18.29 23.59
CA GLU A 88 -10.64 19.01 24.86
C GLU A 88 -9.83 20.32 24.72
N THR A 89 -9.43 20.70 23.50
CA THR A 89 -8.59 21.88 23.28
C THR A 89 -9.45 23.14 23.15
N THR A 90 -9.34 24.06 24.11
CA THR A 90 -9.90 25.42 23.98
C THR A 90 -8.88 26.31 23.29
N LEU A 91 -9.15 26.67 22.03
CA LEU A 91 -8.27 27.50 21.21
C LEU A 91 -8.59 28.98 21.43
N VAL A 92 -7.68 29.74 22.05
CA VAL A 92 -7.80 31.19 22.21
C VAL A 92 -7.06 31.88 21.05
N LEU A 93 -7.81 32.44 20.12
CA LEU A 93 -7.27 33.13 18.94
C LEU A 93 -7.45 34.65 19.05
N PRO A 94 -6.40 35.44 18.78
CA PRO A 94 -6.52 36.87 18.57
C PRO A 94 -7.46 37.18 17.40
N VAL A 95 -8.30 38.22 17.55
CA VAL A 95 -9.33 38.66 16.57
C VAL A 95 -8.72 39.09 15.23
N ASP A 96 -7.46 39.53 15.26
CA ASP A 96 -6.64 39.94 14.13
C ASP A 96 -5.84 38.80 13.49
N SER A 97 -5.88 37.58 14.05
CA SER A 97 -5.20 36.44 13.48
C SER A 97 -5.79 36.08 12.10
N GLU A 98 -4.90 35.66 11.18
CA GLU A 98 -5.31 35.19 9.85
C GLU A 98 -6.31 34.02 9.96
N LEU A 99 -6.17 33.22 11.01
CA LEU A 99 -7.05 32.10 11.35
C LEU A 99 -8.46 32.55 11.76
N PHE A 100 -8.58 33.57 12.62
CA PHE A 100 -9.89 34.13 13.00
C PHE A 100 -10.59 34.74 11.79
N ARG A 101 -9.86 35.48 10.95
CA ARG A 101 -10.38 36.06 9.70
C ARG A 101 -10.89 34.99 8.73
N LEU A 102 -10.17 33.90 8.52
CA LEU A 102 -10.59 32.79 7.67
C LEU A 102 -11.86 32.06 8.16
N LEU A 103 -12.05 31.96 9.48
CA LEU A 103 -13.26 31.37 10.08
C LEU A 103 -14.46 32.31 10.00
N GLN A 104 -14.22 33.62 10.12
CA GLN A 104 -15.25 34.65 9.96
C GLN A 104 -15.68 34.80 8.50
N ASP A 105 -14.78 34.53 7.56
CA ASP A 105 -15.02 34.56 6.10
C ASP A 105 -15.63 33.25 5.55
N SER A 106 -16.29 32.47 6.41
CA SER A 106 -17.08 31.29 6.04
C SER A 106 -18.34 31.60 5.19
N ARG A 107 -18.46 32.84 4.68
CA ARG A 107 -19.33 33.20 3.54
C ARG A 107 -18.61 33.06 2.19
N PHE A 108 -17.60 32.20 2.10
CA PHE A 108 -16.88 31.91 0.87
C PHE A 108 -17.84 31.32 -0.19
N ARG A 109 -18.40 32.20 -1.02
CA ARG A 109 -19.22 31.84 -2.17
C ARG A 109 -18.25 31.49 -3.30
N PHE A 110 -18.33 30.27 -3.81
CA PHE A 110 -17.60 29.89 -5.03
C PHE A 110 -17.92 30.93 -6.12
N PRO A 111 -16.93 31.49 -6.83
CA PRO A 111 -17.22 32.27 -8.02
C PRO A 111 -17.89 31.32 -9.01
N GLU A 112 -19.16 31.58 -9.34
CA GLU A 112 -19.80 30.93 -10.48
C GLU A 112 -19.05 31.37 -11.74
N HIS A 113 -18.64 30.40 -12.55
CA HIS A 113 -18.18 30.64 -13.92
C HIS A 113 -19.37 30.97 -14.81
#